data_AF-A0A6G3PXZ3-F1
#
_entry.id   AF-A0A6G3PXZ3-F1
#
_cell.length_a   1.000
_cell.length_b   1.000
_cell.length_c   1.000
_cell.angle_alpha   90.00
_cell.angle_beta   90.00
_cell.angle_gamma   90.00
#
_symmetry.space_group_name_H-M   'P 1'
#
loop_
_entity.id
_entity.type
_entity.pdbx_description
1 polymer ?
#
loop_
_entity_poly.entity_id
_entity_poly.type
_entity_poly.pdbx_seq_one_letter_code
_entity_poly.pdbx_strand_id
1 'polypeptide(L)'
;QRIRVESMDAFIALDPVTRRNLEITEPLFEHGTSLLKLVDRCQTVMGSRLLARHLMQPLRDTKLLEQRQDAIDDILSGYHE
;
A
#
# COMPACT_ATOMS: atom_id res chain seq x y z
N GLN A 1 16.66 15.26 -0.08
CA GLN A 1 15.20 15.03 0.08
C GLN A 1 14.48 16.32 -0.34
N ARG A 2 13.56 16.27 -1.33
CA ARG A 2 12.76 17.45 -1.72
C ARG A 2 11.45 17.45 -0.94
N ILE A 3 11.02 18.62 -0.47
CA ILE A 3 9.69 18.82 0.09
C ILE A 3 8.68 18.69 -1.06
N ARG A 4 7.67 17.84 -0.88
CA ARG A 4 6.54 17.73 -1.81
C ARG A 4 5.28 18.25 -1.11
N VAL A 5 4.46 18.97 -1.87
CA VAL A 5 3.12 19.33 -1.44
C VAL A 5 2.23 18.12 -1.69
N GLU A 6 1.57 17.64 -0.65
CA GLU A 6 0.57 16.58 -0.76
C GLU A 6 -0.75 17.17 -1.23
N SER A 7 -1.37 16.56 -2.24
CA SER A 7 -2.70 16.92 -2.72
C SER A 7 -3.72 15.91 -2.23
N MET A 8 -4.87 16.39 -1.76
CA MET A 8 -6.00 15.52 -1.41
C MET A 8 -6.51 14.70 -2.62
N ASP A 9 -6.17 15.13 -3.84
CA ASP A 9 -6.57 14.45 -5.07
C ASP A 9 -5.63 13.33 -5.52
N ALA A 10 -4.46 13.19 -4.89
CA ALA A 10 -3.50 12.16 -5.25
C ALA A 10 -3.94 10.74 -4.82
N PHE A 11 -4.77 10.64 -3.77
CA PHE A 11 -5.14 9.38 -3.14
C PHE A 11 -6.64 9.26 -2.92
N ILE A 12 -7.11 8.01 -2.82
CA ILE A 12 -8.47 7.72 -2.39
C ILE A 12 -8.61 8.17 -0.93
N ALA A 13 -9.56 9.07 -0.69
CA ALA A 13 -9.87 9.54 0.64
C ALA A 13 -10.47 8.40 1.47
N LEU A 14 -9.74 7.96 2.49
CA LEU A 14 -10.22 7.06 3.53
C LEU A 14 -10.22 7.85 4.83
N ASP A 15 -11.39 8.10 5.42
CA ASP A 15 -11.46 8.75 6.73
C ASP A 15 -10.92 7.81 7.83
N PRO A 16 -10.55 8.33 9.01
CA PRO A 16 -9.98 7.52 10.08
C PRO A 16 -10.87 6.36 10.54
N VAL A 17 -12.20 6.52 10.52
CA VAL A 17 -13.14 5.46 10.92
C VAL A 17 -13.14 4.34 9.88
N THR A 18 -13.19 4.69 8.59
CA THR A 18 -13.07 3.72 7.50
C THR A 18 -11.75 2.93 7.58
N ARG A 19 -10.61 3.60 7.81
CA ARG A 19 -9.31 2.90 7.93
C ARG A 19 -9.26 1.93 9.12
N ARG A 20 -9.86 2.34 10.23
CA ARG A 20 -9.95 1.51 11.45
C ARG A 20 -10.88 0.32 11.25
N ASN A 21 -12.05 0.53 10.63
CA ASN A 21 -13.03 -0.53 10.38
C ASN A 21 -12.55 -1.56 9.35
N LEU A 22 -11.72 -1.12 8.40
CA LEU A 22 -11.07 -2.02 7.43
C LEU A 22 -9.85 -2.74 8.01
N GLU A 23 -9.45 -2.46 9.25
CA GLU A 23 -8.30 -3.09 9.92
C GLU A 23 -7.03 -3.05 9.05
N ILE A 24 -6.74 -1.90 8.42
CA ILE A 24 -5.69 -1.81 7.40
C ILE A 24 -4.31 -2.17 7.97
N THR A 25 -3.92 -1.54 9.08
CA THR A 25 -2.62 -1.75 9.73
C THR A 25 -2.72 -2.56 11.00
N GLU A 26 -3.80 -2.40 11.76
CA GLU A 26 -4.00 -2.99 13.08
C GLU A 26 -5.39 -3.61 13.17
N PRO A 27 -5.55 -4.75 13.87
CA PRO A 27 -6.85 -5.35 14.06
C PRO A 27 -7.70 -4.57 15.07
N LEU A 28 -9.03 -4.72 14.99
CA LEU A 28 -9.97 -4.11 15.95
C LEU A 28 -9.97 -4.82 17.30
N PHE A 29 -9.66 -6.13 17.29
CA PHE A 29 -9.69 -7.00 18.47
C PHE A 29 -8.36 -7.73 18.65
N GLU A 30 -8.07 -8.15 19.88
CA GLU A 30 -6.77 -8.72 20.28
C GLU A 30 -6.37 -10.00 19.50
N HIS A 31 -7.34 -10.79 19.05
CA HIS A 31 -7.11 -12.01 18.26
C HIS A 31 -7.35 -11.82 16.76
N GLY A 32 -7.48 -10.58 16.30
CA GLY A 32 -7.69 -10.25 14.88
C GLY A 32 -6.41 -10.28 14.05
N THR A 33 -6.59 -10.15 12.73
CA THR A 33 -5.50 -9.99 11.76
C THR A 33 -5.80 -8.81 10.86
N SER A 34 -4.89 -7.84 10.81
CA SER A 34 -4.98 -6.70 9.90
C SER A 34 -4.65 -7.10 8.46
N LEU A 35 -5.11 -6.30 7.50
CA LEU A 35 -4.76 -6.48 6.09
C LEU A 35 -3.24 -6.49 5.90
N LEU A 36 -2.52 -5.54 6.50
CA LEU A 36 -1.07 -5.46 6.43
C LEU A 36 -0.42 -6.76 6.93
N LYS A 37 -0.85 -7.29 8.09
CA LYS A 37 -0.31 -8.54 8.66
C LYS A 37 -0.55 -9.74 7.74
N LEU A 38 -1.67 -9.75 7.01
CA LEU A 38 -2.01 -10.81 6.08
C LEU A 38 -1.11 -10.80 4.83
N VAL A 39 -0.83 -9.62 4.27
CA VAL A 39 -0.17 -9.47 2.96
C VAL A 39 1.33 -9.14 3.04
N ASP A 40 1.84 -8.70 4.19
CA ASP A 40 3.26 -8.36 4.33
C ASP A 40 4.17 -9.59 4.26
N ARG A 41 4.84 -9.71 3.11
CA ARG A 41 5.90 -10.69 2.83
C ARG A 41 7.22 -9.99 2.47
N CYS A 42 7.34 -8.70 2.77
CA CYS A 42 8.53 -7.95 2.43
C CYS A 42 9.76 -8.48 3.17
N GLN A 43 10.88 -8.64 2.47
CA GLN A 43 12.12 -9.15 3.06
C GLN A 43 12.86 -8.10 3.92
N THR A 44 12.47 -6.82 3.81
CA THR A 44 13.10 -5.73 4.56
C THR A 44 12.06 -4.89 5.28
N VAL A 45 12.45 -4.35 6.44
CA VAL A 45 11.62 -3.43 7.22
C VAL A 45 11.22 -2.20 6.40
N MET A 46 12.11 -1.72 5.52
CA MET A 46 11.79 -0.60 4.64
C MET A 46 10.71 -0.97 3.60
N GLY A 47 10.71 -2.20 3.11
CA GLY A 47 9.64 -2.74 2.25
C GLY A 47 8.30 -2.78 2.98
N SER A 48 8.26 -3.33 4.20
CA SER A 48 7.05 -3.36 5.03
C SER A 48 6.49 -1.95 5.30
N ARG A 49 7.37 -0.98 5.59
CA ARG A 49 6.96 0.43 5.77
C ARG A 49 6.39 1.04 4.49
N LEU A 50 6.99 0.73 3.34
CA LEU A 50 6.48 1.18 2.04
C LEU A 50 5.09 0.58 1.73
N LEU A 51 4.93 -0.72 1.97
CA LEU A 51 3.66 -1.43 1.78
C LEU A 51 2.56 -0.84 2.68
N ALA A 52 2.84 -0.65 3.97
CA ALA A 52 1.90 -0.02 4.90
C ALA A 52 1.46 1.37 4.42
N ARG A 53 2.39 2.18 3.90
CA ARG A 53 2.07 3.49 3.31
C ARG A 53 1.17 3.37 2.09
N HIS A 54 1.43 2.41 1.19
CA HIS A 54 0.60 2.19 0.01
C HIS A 54 -0.83 1.76 0.35
N LEU A 55 -1.00 0.89 1.36
CA LEU A 55 -2.33 0.48 1.82
C LEU A 55 -3.10 1.65 2.45
N MET A 56 -2.41 2.55 3.17
CA MET A 56 -3.01 3.72 3.81
C MET A 56 -3.28 4.89 2.85
N GLN A 57 -2.65 4.89 1.68
CA GLN A 57 -2.75 5.95 0.66
C GLN A 57 -2.94 5.32 -0.74
N PRO A 58 -4.10 4.72 -1.02
CA PRO A 58 -4.36 4.12 -2.33
C PRO A 58 -4.32 5.19 -3.43
N LEU A 59 -3.62 4.94 -4.52
CA LEU A 59 -3.48 5.89 -5.62
C LEU A 59 -4.81 6.10 -6.36
N ARG A 60 -5.07 7.33 -6.81
CA ARG A 60 -6.13 7.64 -7.77
C ARG A 60 -5.66 7.60 -9.23
N ASP A 61 -4.37 7.86 -9.46
CA ASP A 61 -3.77 7.86 -10.79
C ASP A 61 -3.67 6.41 -11.31
N THR A 62 -4.55 6.05 -12.24
CA THR A 62 -4.59 4.71 -12.84
C THR A 62 -3.36 4.43 -13.69
N LYS A 63 -2.76 5.45 -14.32
CA LYS A 63 -1.55 5.26 -15.12
C LYS A 63 -0.37 4.86 -14.23
N LEU A 64 -0.25 5.48 -13.05
CA LEU A 64 0.76 5.07 -12.08
C LEU A 64 0.45 3.69 -11.47
N LEU A 65 -0.82 3.33 -11.35
CA LEU A 65 -1.23 2.00 -10.88
C LEU A 65 -0.85 0.92 -11.90
N GLU A 66 -1.14 1.13 -13.19
CA GLU A 66 -0.76 0.25 -14.30
C GLU A 66 0.75 0.04 -14.33
N GLN A 67 1.55 1.11 -14.24
CA GLN A 67 3.01 0.99 -14.17
C GLN A 67 3.52 0.13 -13.01
N ARG A 68 2.82 0.12 -11.87
CA ARG A 68 3.16 -0.76 -10.75
C ARG A 68 2.76 -2.21 -11.03
N GLN A 69 1.64 -2.42 -11.70
CA GLN A 69 1.18 -3.75 -12.11
C GLN A 69 2.14 -4.35 -13.14
N ASP A 70 2.51 -3.58 -14.17
CA ASP A 70 3.50 -3.98 -15.18
C ASP A 70 4.82 -4.41 -14.51
N ALA A 71 5.34 -3.60 -13.58
CA ALA A 71 6.57 -3.94 -12.87
C ALA A 71 6.44 -5.20 -11.98
N ILE A 72 5.26 -5.46 -11.43
CA ILE A 72 5.00 -6.69 -10.66
C ILE A 72 4.96 -7.89 -11.62
N ASP A 73 4.28 -7.76 -12.75
CA ASP A 73 4.17 -8.80 -13.77
C ASP A 73 5.54 -9.17 -14.32
N ASP A 74 6.39 -8.18 -14.67
CA ASP A 74 7.78 -8.39 -15.11
C ASP A 74 8.61 -9.18 -14.08
N ILE A 75 8.43 -8.89 -12.79
CA ILE A 75 9.12 -9.60 -11.70
C ILE A 75 8.60 -11.04 -11.58
N LEU A 76 7.29 -11.26 -11.74
CA LEU A 76 6.65 -12.57 -11.59
C LEU A 76 6.88 -13.49 -12.78
N SER A 77 6.90 -12.97 -14.00
CA SER A 77 7.22 -13.75 -15.21
C SER A 77 8.68 -14.20 -15.26
N GLY A 78 9.51 -13.65 -14.36
CA GLY A 78 10.97 -13.70 -14.48
C GLY A 78 11.43 -12.60 -15.42
N TYR A 79 12.46 -11.85 -15.01
CA TYR A 79 13.13 -10.89 -15.89
C TYR A 79 13.67 -11.66 -17.09
N HIS A 80 13.04 -11.49 -18.24
CA HIS A 80 13.62 -11.83 -19.52
C HIS A 80 14.36 -10.58 -20.00
N GLU A 81 15.69 -10.62 -20.02
CA GLU A 81 16.52 -9.58 -20.67
C GLU A 81 16.15 -9.37 -22.14
#